data_AF-A0A2Z5EAT6-F1
#
_entry.id   AF-A0A2Z5EAT6-F1
#
_cell.length_a   1.000
_cell.length_b   1.000
_cell.length_c   1.000
_cell.angle_alpha   90.00
_cell.angle_beta   90.00
_cell.angle_gamma   90.00
#
_symmetry.space_group_name_H-M   'P 1'
#
loop_
_entity.id
_entity.type
_entity.pdbx_description
1 polymer ?
#
loop_
_entity_poly.entity_id
_entity_poly.type
_entity_poly.pdbx_seq_one_letter_code
_entity_poly.pdbx_strand_id
1 'polypeptide(L)'
;MLGAIKYNLRSIARFDGRDARQTFWFYVLFLVILQYAVGMALSVPMLGGAMTEAIHGAMNGAAQAELQARIMAKMGSYMRTTMIVSSIVSMVVSLLLVASFVRRLHDSNRPGWIAGLALGLSLAARVFVWIKMDELVDATMLGAGGDMTAAMAVQSKMLAGTLLGWAAMLIVVVFGAWRSTPGPNRYGEQSVRY
;
A
#
# COMPACT_ATOMS: atom_id res chain seq x y z
N MET A 1 -5.41 16.93 14.88
CA MET A 1 -4.56 16.05 14.04
C MET A 1 -3.47 15.29 14.82
N LEU A 2 -2.42 15.93 15.37
CA LEU A 2 -1.33 15.20 16.07
C LEU A 2 -1.81 14.35 17.26
N GLY A 3 -2.84 14.82 17.97
CA GLY A 3 -3.50 14.07 19.03
C GLY A 3 -4.07 12.73 18.55
N ALA A 4 -4.73 12.72 17.39
CA ALA A 4 -5.28 11.51 16.78
C ALA A 4 -4.18 10.49 16.42
N ILE A 5 -3.04 10.96 15.91
CA ILE A 5 -1.90 10.10 15.56
C ILE A 5 -1.32 9.46 16.83
N LYS A 6 -0.98 10.27 17.84
CA LYS A 6 -0.43 9.78 19.11
C LYS A 6 -1.37 8.80 19.81
N TYR A 7 -2.67 9.09 19.80
CA TYR A 7 -3.68 8.23 20.38
C TYR A 7 -3.75 6.86 19.70
N ASN A 8 -3.82 6.83 18.36
CA ASN A 8 -3.92 5.58 17.61
C ASN A 8 -2.64 4.74 17.72
N LEU A 9 -1.45 5.36 17.69
CA LEU A 9 -0.18 4.66 17.88
C LEU A 9 -0.02 4.04 19.28
N ARG A 10 -0.60 4.66 20.32
CA ARG A 10 -0.65 4.09 21.68
C ARG A 10 -1.71 2.99 21.84
N SER A 11 -2.56 2.81 20.83
CA SER A 11 -3.74 1.96 20.90
C SER A 11 -3.79 0.97 19.73
N ILE A 12 -2.62 0.56 19.23
CA ILE A 12 -2.46 -0.34 18.08
C ILE A 12 -2.99 -1.76 18.33
N ALA A 13 -3.04 -2.20 19.59
CA ALA A 13 -3.56 -3.51 19.99
C ALA A 13 -4.89 -3.42 20.78
N ARG A 14 -5.46 -2.21 20.88
CA ARG A 14 -6.73 -1.98 21.58
C ARG A 14 -7.87 -1.89 20.55
N PHE A 15 -8.72 -2.90 20.51
CA PHE A 15 -9.83 -3.00 19.56
C PHE A 15 -11.16 -2.49 20.13
N ASP A 16 -11.20 -2.26 21.43
CA ASP A 16 -12.32 -1.68 22.16
C ASP A 16 -12.39 -0.15 22.00
N GLY A 17 -13.58 0.40 22.20
CA GLY A 17 -13.84 1.83 22.12
C GLY A 17 -14.35 2.31 20.75
N ARG A 18 -14.45 3.64 20.63
CA ARG A 18 -15.13 4.32 19.52
C ARG A 18 -14.31 5.51 19.03
N ASP A 19 -13.97 5.52 17.75
CA ASP A 19 -13.27 6.62 17.11
C ASP A 19 -14.21 7.45 16.23
N ALA A 20 -14.25 8.75 16.48
CA ALA A 20 -14.97 9.68 15.61
C ALA A 20 -14.31 9.76 14.22
N ARG A 21 -15.08 10.19 13.22
CA ARG A 21 -14.60 10.31 11.83
C ARG A 21 -13.32 11.14 11.72
N GLN A 22 -13.27 12.28 12.40
CA GLN A 22 -12.12 13.17 12.37
C GLN A 22 -10.85 12.48 12.89
N THR A 23 -10.93 11.82 14.04
CA THR A 23 -9.82 11.06 14.63
C THR A 23 -9.33 9.95 13.69
N PHE A 24 -10.26 9.20 13.10
CA PHE A 24 -9.95 8.13 12.16
C PHE A 24 -9.26 8.67 10.89
N TRP A 25 -9.85 9.67 10.22
CA TRP A 25 -9.33 10.18 8.95
C TRP A 25 -8.00 10.91 9.08
N PHE A 26 -7.73 11.60 10.19
CA PHE A 26 -6.40 12.16 10.43
C PHE A 26 -5.33 11.08 10.60
N TYR A 27 -5.68 9.95 11.20
CA TYR A 27 -4.78 8.82 11.31
C TYR A 27 -4.58 8.11 9.96
N VAL A 28 -5.66 7.91 9.18
CA VAL A 28 -5.56 7.40 7.80
C VAL A 28 -4.67 8.31 6.94
N LEU A 29 -4.85 9.63 7.00
CA LEU A 29 -4.03 10.59 6.27
C LEU A 29 -2.55 10.47 6.65
N PHE A 30 -2.25 10.34 7.95
CA PHE A 30 -0.88 10.09 8.41
C PHE A 30 -0.29 8.81 7.81
N LEU A 31 -1.05 7.70 7.82
CA LEU A 31 -0.59 6.43 7.25
C LEU A 31 -0.38 6.52 5.72
N VAL A 32 -1.24 7.26 5.02
CA VAL A 32 -1.09 7.52 3.58
C VAL A 32 0.17 8.34 3.30
N ILE A 33 0.39 9.43 4.04
CA ILE A 33 1.60 10.25 3.90
C ILE A 33 2.86 9.41 4.17
N LEU A 34 2.85 8.60 5.23
CA LEU A 34 3.95 7.70 5.54
C LEU A 34 4.24 6.73 4.40
N GLN A 35 3.20 6.14 3.81
CA GLN A 35 3.35 5.23 2.67
C GLN A 35 3.94 5.93 1.44
N TYR A 36 3.46 7.14 1.12
CA TYR A 36 4.03 7.93 0.02
C TYR A 36 5.47 8.36 0.28
N ALA A 37 5.80 8.79 1.50
CA ALA A 37 7.16 9.18 1.87
C ALA A 37 8.14 8.01 1.72
N VAL A 38 7.74 6.80 2.14
CA VAL A 38 8.55 5.59 1.92
C VAL A 38 8.66 5.28 0.43
N GLY A 39 7.57 5.40 -0.34
CA GLY A 39 7.61 5.23 -1.79
C GLY A 39 8.58 6.18 -2.50
N MET A 40 8.61 7.45 -2.10
CA MET A 40 9.56 8.45 -2.60
C MET A 40 11.00 8.13 -2.17
N ALA A 41 11.22 7.66 -0.94
CA ALA A 41 12.54 7.24 -0.51
C ALA A 41 13.06 6.05 -1.34
N LEU A 42 12.19 5.13 -1.75
CA LEU A 42 12.54 4.00 -2.60
C LEU A 42 12.81 4.37 -4.06
N SER A 43 12.30 5.50 -4.56
CA SER A 43 12.59 5.95 -5.93
C SER A 43 13.98 6.54 -6.09
N VAL A 44 14.58 7.07 -5.02
CA VAL A 44 15.93 7.67 -5.05
C VAL A 44 17.01 6.66 -5.46
N PRO A 45 17.11 5.45 -4.85
CA PRO A 45 18.06 4.42 -5.29
C PRO A 45 17.86 3.96 -6.72
N MET A 46 16.62 3.96 -7.23
CA MET A 46 16.34 3.57 -8.62
C MET A 46 16.95 4.57 -9.61
N LEU A 47 16.68 5.87 -9.42
CA LEU A 47 17.22 6.92 -10.29
C LEU A 47 18.74 7.01 -10.18
N GLY A 48 19.27 7.03 -8.95
CA GLY A 48 20.71 7.09 -8.71
C GLY A 48 21.41 5.85 -9.27
N GLY A 49 20.84 4.67 -9.06
CA GLY A 49 21.38 3.40 -9.54
C GLY A 49 21.46 3.30 -11.05
N ALA A 50 20.45 3.79 -11.78
CA ALA A 50 20.44 3.84 -13.24
C ALA A 50 21.43 4.87 -13.79
N MET A 51 21.50 6.06 -13.18
CA MET A 51 22.44 7.11 -13.56
C MET A 51 23.91 6.67 -13.37
N THR A 52 24.21 6.00 -12.25
CA THR A 52 25.55 5.43 -11.99
C THR A 52 25.95 4.42 -13.07
N GLU A 53 25.04 3.52 -13.48
CA GLU A 53 25.35 2.57 -14.57
C GLU A 53 25.53 3.27 -15.91
N ALA A 54 24.71 4.29 -16.21
CA ALA A 54 24.83 5.07 -17.43
C ALA A 54 26.22 5.75 -17.54
N ILE A 55 26.67 6.39 -16.45
CA ILE A 55 27.99 7.04 -16.37
C ILE A 55 29.11 6.01 -16.49
N HIS A 56 29.04 4.90 -15.75
CA HIS A 56 30.06 3.85 -15.82
C HIS A 56 30.16 3.21 -17.21
N GLY A 57 29.02 2.97 -17.88
CA GLY A 57 29.03 2.43 -19.23
C GLY A 57 29.63 3.40 -20.25
N ALA A 58 29.30 4.69 -20.15
CA ALA A 58 29.87 5.73 -21.00
C ALA A 58 31.39 5.88 -20.80
N MET A 59 31.85 5.88 -19.55
CA MET A 59 33.28 5.97 -19.22
C MET A 59 34.09 4.76 -19.70
N ASN A 60 33.49 3.58 -19.73
CA ASN A 60 34.12 2.34 -20.17
C ASN A 60 34.01 2.10 -21.69
N GLY A 61 33.45 3.05 -22.45
CA GLY A 61 33.26 2.91 -23.90
C GLY A 61 32.30 1.80 -24.30
N ALA A 62 31.37 1.41 -23.42
CA ALA A 62 30.42 0.35 -23.68
C ALA A 62 29.53 0.72 -24.87
N ALA A 63 29.24 -0.25 -25.75
CA ALA A 63 28.31 -0.06 -26.84
C ALA A 63 26.91 0.31 -26.30
N GLN A 64 26.17 1.16 -27.01
CA GLN A 64 24.85 1.62 -26.57
C GLN A 64 23.88 0.46 -26.27
N ALA A 65 23.94 -0.61 -27.07
CA ALA A 65 23.16 -1.83 -26.84
C ALA A 65 23.52 -2.55 -25.53
N GLU A 66 24.81 -2.58 -25.18
CA GLU A 66 25.29 -3.20 -23.94
C GLU A 66 24.91 -2.36 -22.72
N LEU A 67 25.05 -1.04 -22.82
CA LEU A 67 24.63 -0.11 -21.77
C LEU A 67 23.13 -0.21 -21.49
N GLN A 68 22.31 -0.29 -22.55
CA GLN A 68 20.88 -0.47 -22.43
C GLN A 68 20.53 -1.81 -21.76
N ALA A 69 21.21 -2.91 -22.12
CA ALA A 69 21.00 -4.21 -21.48
C ALA A 69 21.34 -4.20 -19.98
N ARG A 70 22.45 -3.56 -19.58
CA ARG A 70 22.85 -3.42 -18.17
C ARG A 70 21.84 -2.61 -17.36
N ILE A 71 21.36 -1.49 -17.92
CA ILE A 71 20.33 -0.64 -17.28
C ILE A 71 19.02 -1.43 -17.10
N MET A 72 18.58 -2.17 -18.12
CA MET A 72 17.36 -2.98 -18.04
C MET A 72 17.48 -4.10 -16.99
N ALA A 73 18.60 -4.82 -16.95
CA ALA A 73 18.84 -5.86 -15.94
C ALA A 73 18.79 -5.30 -14.50
N LYS A 74 19.40 -4.12 -14.29
CA LYS A 74 19.37 -3.44 -12.99
C LYS A 74 17.97 -2.90 -12.65
N MET A 75 17.23 -2.43 -13.65
CA MET A 75 15.84 -2.02 -13.46
C MET A 75 14.96 -3.18 -12.97
N GLY A 76 15.11 -4.37 -13.56
CA GLY A 76 14.40 -5.58 -13.10
C GLY A 76 14.69 -5.94 -11.62
N SER A 77 15.95 -5.85 -11.19
CA SER A 77 16.32 -6.12 -9.80
C SER A 77 15.83 -5.04 -8.82
N TYR A 78 15.88 -3.77 -9.21
CA TYR A 78 15.30 -2.67 -8.44
C TYR A 78 13.79 -2.81 -8.32
N MET A 79 13.09 -3.18 -9.39
CA MET A 79 11.65 -3.41 -9.36
C MET A 79 11.28 -4.50 -8.35
N ARG A 80 11.94 -5.66 -8.42
CA ARG A 80 11.73 -6.75 -7.44
C ARG A 80 11.92 -6.28 -6.01
N THR A 81 13.03 -5.58 -5.75
CA THR A 81 13.34 -5.04 -4.41
C THR A 81 12.27 -4.06 -3.94
N THR A 82 11.86 -3.14 -4.81
CA THR A 82 10.84 -2.12 -4.51
C THR A 82 9.48 -2.75 -4.24
N MET A 83 9.10 -3.79 -5.00
CA MET A 83 7.87 -4.54 -4.79
C MET A 83 7.86 -5.27 -3.44
N ILE A 84 8.97 -5.89 -3.04
CA ILE A 84 9.11 -6.55 -1.75
C ILE A 84 8.99 -5.54 -0.62
N VAL A 85 9.77 -4.45 -0.66
CA VAL A 85 9.77 -3.43 0.40
C VAL A 85 8.40 -2.76 0.49
N SER A 86 7.82 -2.33 -0.63
CA SER A 86 6.48 -1.72 -0.64
C SER A 86 5.39 -2.68 -0.15
N SER A 87 5.51 -3.98 -0.42
CA SER A 87 4.61 -5.00 0.14
C SER A 87 4.72 -5.07 1.65
N ILE A 88 5.94 -5.16 2.20
CA ILE A 88 6.17 -5.17 3.65
C ILE A 88 5.60 -3.91 4.30
N VAL A 89 5.92 -2.74 3.74
CA VAL A 89 5.42 -1.43 4.22
C VAL A 89 3.90 -1.41 4.23
N SER A 90 3.26 -1.87 3.16
CA SER A 90 1.80 -1.92 3.07
C SER A 90 1.17 -2.88 4.09
N MET A 91 1.84 -3.99 4.43
CA MET A 91 1.40 -4.91 5.46
C MET A 91 1.49 -4.26 6.84
N VAL A 92 2.60 -3.59 7.14
CA VAL A 92 2.78 -2.83 8.40
C VAL A 92 1.71 -1.74 8.52
N VAL A 93 1.48 -0.95 7.47
CA VAL A 93 0.43 0.09 7.47
C VAL A 93 -0.96 -0.51 7.66
N SER A 94 -1.26 -1.65 7.03
CA SER A 94 -2.54 -2.34 7.21
C SER A 94 -2.72 -2.78 8.66
N LEU A 95 -1.69 -3.33 9.30
CA LEU A 95 -1.72 -3.72 10.72
C LEU A 95 -1.93 -2.50 11.63
N LEU A 96 -1.26 -1.39 11.35
CA LEU A 96 -1.41 -0.14 12.08
C LEU A 96 -2.82 0.47 11.95
N LEU A 97 -3.52 0.19 10.86
CA LEU A 97 -4.87 0.69 10.59
C LEU A 97 -5.97 -0.14 11.28
N VAL A 98 -5.80 -1.47 11.41
CA VAL A 98 -6.90 -2.40 11.77
C VAL A 98 -7.57 -2.01 13.09
N ALA A 99 -6.82 -1.73 14.15
CA ALA A 99 -7.40 -1.37 15.44
C ALA A 99 -8.23 -0.08 15.38
N SER A 100 -7.71 0.96 14.70
CA SER A 100 -8.45 2.21 14.48
C SER A 100 -9.71 2.00 13.64
N PHE A 101 -9.63 1.14 12.62
CA PHE A 101 -10.77 0.83 11.78
C PHE A 101 -11.86 0.04 12.52
N VAL A 102 -11.49 -0.89 13.41
CA VAL A 102 -12.44 -1.56 14.31
C VAL A 102 -13.16 -0.54 15.20
N ARG A 103 -12.43 0.38 15.85
CA ARG A 103 -13.03 1.46 16.66
C ARG A 103 -13.93 2.38 15.84
N ARG A 104 -13.59 2.65 14.58
CA ARG A 104 -14.42 3.42 13.64
C ARG A 104 -15.72 2.69 13.30
N LEU A 105 -15.67 1.38 13.08
CA LEU A 105 -16.85 0.54 12.84
C LEU A 105 -17.76 0.51 14.07
N HIS A 106 -17.18 0.37 15.26
CA HIS A 106 -17.89 0.42 16.54
C HIS A 106 -18.62 1.76 16.74
N ASP A 107 -18.04 2.88 16.33
CA ASP A 107 -18.72 4.18 16.41
C ASP A 107 -19.98 4.28 15.54
N SER A 108 -20.06 3.47 14.48
CA SER A 108 -21.24 3.36 13.61
C SER A 108 -22.14 2.16 13.97
N ASN A 109 -21.93 1.57 15.15
CA ASN A 109 -22.60 0.34 15.64
C ASN A 109 -22.46 -0.86 14.69
N ARG A 110 -21.37 -0.93 13.91
CA ARG A 110 -21.07 -2.04 13.01
C ARG A 110 -20.13 -3.03 13.69
N PRO A 111 -20.17 -4.32 13.32
CA PRO A 111 -19.30 -5.32 13.90
C PRO A 111 -17.85 -5.18 13.39
N GLY A 112 -16.88 -5.42 14.28
CA GLY A 112 -15.45 -5.31 13.96
C GLY A 112 -14.92 -6.34 12.95
N TRP A 113 -15.64 -7.44 12.68
CA TRP A 113 -15.20 -8.45 11.70
C TRP A 113 -15.07 -7.89 10.27
N ILE A 114 -15.76 -6.78 9.97
CA ILE A 114 -15.63 -6.07 8.68
C ILE A 114 -14.18 -5.58 8.48
N ALA A 115 -13.50 -5.16 9.56
CA ALA A 115 -12.08 -4.82 9.50
C ALA A 115 -11.21 -6.05 9.20
N GLY A 116 -11.57 -7.21 9.76
CA GLY A 116 -10.94 -8.49 9.45
C GLY A 116 -11.11 -8.88 7.97
N LEU A 117 -12.30 -8.68 7.40
CA LEU A 117 -12.54 -8.88 5.96
C LEU A 117 -11.68 -7.94 5.10
N ALA A 118 -11.63 -6.64 5.43
CA ALA A 118 -10.79 -5.69 4.71
C ALA A 118 -9.30 -6.07 4.78
N LEU A 119 -8.82 -6.49 5.95
CA LEU A 119 -7.45 -6.98 6.14
C LEU A 119 -7.21 -8.28 5.35
N GLY A 120 -8.15 -9.23 5.39
CA GLY A 120 -8.03 -10.49 4.65
C GLY A 120 -7.92 -10.27 3.15
N LEU A 121 -8.75 -9.38 2.60
CA LEU A 121 -8.69 -9.00 1.18
C LEU A 121 -7.38 -8.28 0.83
N SER A 122 -6.91 -7.37 1.68
CA SER A 122 -5.64 -6.68 1.44
C SER A 122 -4.45 -7.63 1.47
N LEU A 123 -4.41 -8.57 2.43
CA LEU A 123 -3.38 -9.61 2.51
C LEU A 123 -3.44 -10.57 1.33
N ALA A 124 -4.64 -11.00 0.91
CA ALA A 124 -4.81 -11.84 -0.28
C ALA A 124 -4.27 -11.16 -1.53
N ALA A 125 -4.53 -9.85 -1.70
CA ALA A 125 -3.96 -9.07 -2.79
C ALA A 125 -2.42 -9.01 -2.73
N ARG A 126 -1.82 -8.90 -1.53
CA ARG A 126 -0.35 -8.92 -1.38
C ARG A 126 0.26 -10.26 -1.69
N VAL A 127 -0.35 -11.36 -1.21
CA VAL A 127 0.08 -12.73 -1.54
C VAL A 127 -0.01 -12.97 -3.05
N PHE A 128 -1.08 -12.51 -3.69
CA PHE A 128 -1.24 -12.60 -5.14
C PHE A 128 -0.09 -11.91 -5.89
N VAL A 129 0.23 -10.66 -5.52
CA VAL A 129 1.34 -9.91 -6.12
C VAL A 129 2.68 -10.62 -5.91
N TRP A 130 2.89 -11.20 -4.73
CA TRP A 130 4.10 -11.97 -4.44
C TRP A 130 4.24 -13.21 -5.32
N ILE A 131 3.16 -13.99 -5.50
CA ILE A 131 3.14 -15.18 -6.36
C ILE A 131 3.39 -14.80 -7.83
N LYS A 132 2.90 -13.64 -8.25
CA LYS A 132 2.96 -13.15 -9.63
C LYS A 132 4.07 -12.13 -9.89
N MET A 133 5.02 -12.02 -8.96
CA MET A 133 6.04 -10.97 -9.01
C MET A 133 6.90 -11.06 -10.28
N ASP A 134 7.29 -12.27 -10.70
CA ASP A 134 8.10 -12.47 -11.90
C ASP A 134 7.33 -12.04 -13.16
N GLU A 135 6.09 -12.48 -13.30
CA GLU A 135 5.20 -12.08 -14.41
C GLU A 135 5.04 -10.55 -14.48
N LEU A 136 4.96 -9.86 -13.33
CA LEU A 136 4.80 -8.42 -13.26
C LEU A 136 6.07 -7.66 -13.67
N VAL A 137 7.24 -8.16 -13.25
CA VAL A 137 8.53 -7.62 -13.69
C VAL A 137 8.69 -7.81 -15.19
N ASP A 138 8.42 -9.01 -15.70
CA ASP A 138 8.50 -9.32 -17.14
C ASP A 138 7.56 -8.45 -17.96
N ALA A 139 6.30 -8.28 -17.54
CA ALA A 139 5.33 -7.40 -18.21
C ALA A 139 5.85 -5.97 -18.31
N THR A 140 6.48 -5.47 -17.25
CA THR A 140 7.01 -4.11 -17.22
C THR A 140 8.24 -3.96 -18.11
N MET A 141 9.11 -4.98 -18.16
CA MET A 141 10.27 -4.98 -19.05
C MET A 141 9.86 -5.06 -20.53
N LEU A 142 8.87 -5.90 -20.87
CA LEU A 142 8.31 -6.00 -22.22
C LEU A 142 7.71 -4.66 -22.67
N GLY A 143 6.94 -4.00 -21.79
CA GLY A 143 6.37 -2.68 -22.06
C GLY A 143 7.44 -1.60 -22.25
N ALA A 144 8.49 -1.61 -21.42
CA ALA A 144 9.63 -0.70 -21.58
C ALA A 144 10.44 -0.97 -22.86
N GLY A 145 10.44 -2.21 -23.36
CA GLY A 145 11.05 -2.61 -24.63
C GLY A 145 10.22 -2.29 -25.88
N GLY A 146 9.01 -1.76 -25.71
CA GLY A 146 8.12 -1.37 -26.81
C GLY A 146 7.04 -2.40 -27.19
N ASP A 147 7.03 -3.58 -26.56
CA ASP A 147 6.00 -4.59 -26.77
C ASP A 147 4.82 -4.40 -25.79
N MET A 148 4.04 -3.35 -26.05
CA MET A 148 2.89 -2.98 -25.23
C MET A 148 1.80 -4.06 -25.25
N THR A 149 1.61 -4.76 -26.37
CA THR A 149 0.56 -5.78 -26.50
C THR A 149 0.87 -6.99 -25.62
N ALA A 150 2.11 -7.48 -25.62
CA ALA A 150 2.52 -8.56 -24.73
C ALA A 150 2.46 -8.13 -23.25
N ALA A 151 2.89 -6.90 -22.95
CA ALA A 151 2.79 -6.34 -21.60
C ALA A 151 1.35 -6.29 -21.09
N MET A 152 0.40 -5.82 -21.91
CA MET A 152 -1.02 -5.78 -21.57
C MET A 152 -1.62 -7.18 -21.37
N ALA A 153 -1.21 -8.16 -22.18
CA ALA A 153 -1.66 -9.54 -22.03
C ALA A 153 -1.27 -10.12 -20.65
N VAL A 154 -0.05 -9.85 -20.18
CA VAL A 154 0.37 -10.27 -18.84
C VAL A 154 -0.33 -9.44 -17.75
N GLN A 155 -0.49 -8.13 -17.95
CA GLN A 155 -1.19 -7.25 -17.01
C GLN A 155 -2.66 -7.67 -16.81
N SER A 156 -3.31 -8.21 -17.84
CA SER A 156 -4.69 -8.73 -17.75
C SER A 156 -4.84 -9.86 -16.72
N LYS A 157 -3.79 -10.67 -16.54
CA LYS A 157 -3.75 -11.75 -15.54
C LYS A 157 -3.71 -11.19 -14.11
N MET A 158 -3.30 -9.94 -13.93
CA MET A 158 -3.16 -9.30 -12.62
C MET A 158 -4.45 -8.65 -12.13
N LEU A 159 -5.48 -8.53 -12.98
CA LEU A 159 -6.72 -7.83 -12.68
C LEU A 159 -7.38 -8.34 -11.39
N ALA A 160 -7.39 -9.66 -11.17
CA ALA A 160 -7.97 -10.24 -9.97
C ALA A 160 -7.32 -9.71 -8.68
N GLY A 161 -5.98 -9.69 -8.60
CA GLY A 161 -5.26 -9.17 -7.45
C GLY A 161 -5.48 -7.68 -7.23
N THR A 162 -5.53 -6.91 -8.33
CA THR A 162 -5.84 -5.46 -8.29
C THR A 162 -7.24 -5.22 -7.74
N LEU A 163 -8.24 -5.98 -8.20
CA LEU A 163 -9.62 -5.86 -7.73
C LEU A 163 -9.77 -6.20 -6.24
N LEU A 164 -9.05 -7.22 -5.74
CA LEU A 164 -9.02 -7.53 -4.30
C LEU A 164 -8.50 -6.36 -3.47
N GLY A 165 -7.41 -5.72 -3.92
CA GLY A 165 -6.84 -4.54 -3.27
C GLY A 165 -7.81 -3.36 -3.25
N TRP A 166 -8.48 -3.09 -4.37
CA TRP A 166 -9.51 -2.05 -4.45
C TRP A 166 -10.73 -2.35 -3.59
N ALA A 167 -11.18 -3.60 -3.54
CA ALA A 167 -12.29 -4.02 -2.68
C ALA A 167 -11.99 -3.76 -1.20
N ALA A 168 -10.78 -4.12 -0.74
CA ALA A 168 -10.33 -3.81 0.62
C ALA A 168 -10.36 -2.29 0.91
N MET A 169 -9.84 -1.49 -0.03
CA MET A 169 -9.82 -0.02 0.09
C MET A 169 -11.24 0.57 0.13
N LEU A 170 -12.13 0.09 -0.72
CA LEU A 170 -13.53 0.54 -0.76
C LEU A 170 -14.25 0.25 0.56
N ILE A 171 -14.03 -0.91 1.17
CA ILE A 171 -14.59 -1.22 2.50
C ILE A 171 -14.11 -0.18 3.52
N VAL A 172 -12.81 0.12 3.56
CA VAL A 172 -12.26 1.12 4.49
C VAL A 172 -12.85 2.50 4.24
N VAL A 173 -12.95 2.95 2.99
CA VAL A 173 -13.47 4.28 2.64
C VAL A 173 -14.96 4.39 2.95
N VAL A 174 -15.77 3.43 2.52
CA VAL A 174 -17.23 3.44 2.70
C VAL A 174 -17.58 3.41 4.19
N PHE A 175 -17.01 2.49 4.96
CA PHE A 175 -17.29 2.39 6.39
C PHE A 175 -16.59 3.48 7.21
N GLY A 176 -15.44 3.98 6.75
CA GLY A 176 -14.74 5.11 7.34
C GLY A 176 -15.53 6.42 7.24
N ALA A 177 -16.16 6.66 6.10
CA ALA A 177 -17.01 7.83 5.86
C ALA A 177 -18.42 7.69 6.44
N TRP A 178 -18.84 6.47 6.80
CA TRP A 178 -20.19 6.15 7.28
C TRP A 178 -20.62 7.00 8.48
N ARG A 179 -21.93 7.17 8.66
CA ARG A 179 -22.46 8.00 9.75
C ARG A 179 -22.28 7.37 11.12
N SER A 180 -21.78 8.17 12.05
CA SER A 180 -21.64 7.83 13.48
C SER A 180 -23.00 7.73 14.16
N THR A 181 -23.13 6.85 15.15
CA THR A 181 -24.32 6.75 16.00
C THR A 181 -24.28 7.81 17.10
N PRO A 182 -25.29 8.69 17.24
CA PRO A 182 -25.37 9.65 18.32
C PRO A 182 -25.53 8.96 19.68
N GLY A 183 -24.89 9.50 20.72
CA GLY A 183 -24.99 8.98 22.09
C GLY A 183 -24.31 7.61 22.29
N PRO A 184 -24.58 6.96 23.44
CA PRO A 184 -24.03 5.64 23.78
C PRO A 184 -24.48 4.54 22.81
N ASN A 185 -23.61 3.56 22.59
CA ASN A 185 -23.93 2.33 21.88
C ASN A 185 -23.30 1.13 22.59
N ARG A 186 -23.51 -0.09 22.06
CA ARG A 186 -23.00 -1.34 22.65
C ARG A 186 -21.46 -1.42 22.83
N TYR A 187 -20.72 -0.47 22.24
CA TYR A 187 -19.26 -0.40 22.27
C TYR A 187 -18.72 0.75 23.15
N GLY A 188 -19.60 1.52 23.80
CA GLY A 188 -19.21 2.57 24.75
C GLY A 188 -20.01 3.87 24.62
N GLU A 189 -19.76 4.81 25.53
CA GLU A 189 -20.56 6.04 25.67
C GLU A 189 -20.35 7.05 24.53
N GLN A 190 -19.13 7.58 24.37
CA GLN A 190 -18.86 8.63 23.39
C GLN A 190 -17.61 8.34 22.54
N SER A 191 -17.66 8.82 21.30
CA SER A 191 -16.56 8.74 20.35
C SER A 191 -15.41 9.67 20.75
N VAL A 192 -14.17 9.19 20.72
CA VAL A 192 -12.99 10.00 20.95
C VAL A 192 -12.79 10.99 19.78
N ARG A 193 -12.60 12.29 20.09
CA ARG A 193 -12.43 13.40 19.13
C ARG A 193 -11.14 14.18 19.43
N TYR A 194 -10.34 14.42 18.38
CA TYR A 194 -9.07 15.18 18.39
C TYR A 194 -8.91 16.08 17.17
#